data_AF-A0AAV1YYI9-F1
#
_entry.id   AF-A0AAV1YYI9-F1
#
_cell.length_a   1.000
_cell.length_b   1.000
_cell.length_c   1.000
_cell.angle_alpha   90.00
_cell.angle_beta   90.00
_cell.angle_gamma   90.00
#
_symmetry.space_group_name_H-M   'P 1'
#
loop_
_entity.id
_entity.type
_entity.pdbx_description
1 polymer ?
#
loop_
_entity_poly.entity_id
_entity_poly.type
_entity_poly.pdbx_seq_one_letter_code
_entity_poly.pdbx_strand_id
1 'polypeptide(L)'
;MRSMGVRIRSFGLQSKTETRLGNRGAFLNLLSRHIRRGGMKLFPLILISLVALCYRNSLTGDLVFDDLVAIRDNRDLRPQTPLANLFRNDFWGTPLAKEQSHKSYRPLTVLSFRLNYAVHQLEPFGYHVVNVLLHACVCILFYK
;
A
#
# COMPACT_ATOMS: atom_id res chain seq x y z
N MET A 1 57.07 71.31 -16.88
CA MET A 1 55.62 71.05 -16.68
C MET A 1 55.37 69.55 -16.86
N ARG A 2 55.31 68.79 -15.76
CA ARG A 2 54.96 67.36 -15.78
C ARG A 2 53.76 67.16 -14.84
N SER A 3 52.76 66.49 -15.40
CA SER A 3 51.42 66.27 -14.85
C SER A 3 51.44 65.46 -13.55
N MET A 4 50.69 65.93 -12.55
CA MET A 4 50.40 65.25 -11.29
C MET A 4 49.21 64.29 -11.51
N GLY A 5 49.49 63.00 -11.63
CA GLY A 5 48.48 61.94 -11.66
C GLY A 5 48.12 61.47 -10.25
N VAL A 6 46.92 61.81 -9.78
CA VAL A 6 46.37 61.30 -8.52
C VAL A 6 45.80 59.90 -8.75
N ARG A 7 46.40 58.88 -8.12
CA ARG A 7 45.92 57.48 -8.15
C ARG A 7 44.94 57.25 -6.99
N ILE A 8 43.65 57.27 -7.29
CA ILE A 8 42.58 56.90 -6.33
C ILE A 8 42.60 55.37 -6.15
N ARG A 9 42.84 54.89 -4.93
CA ARG A 9 42.65 53.48 -4.56
C ARG A 9 41.15 53.21 -4.38
N SER A 10 40.56 52.45 -5.30
CA SER A 10 39.24 51.84 -5.11
C SER A 10 39.30 50.85 -3.95
N PHE A 11 38.66 51.20 -2.83
CA PHE A 11 38.56 50.36 -1.64
C PHE A 11 37.40 49.38 -1.82
N GLY A 12 37.68 48.09 -1.65
CA GLY A 12 36.76 46.98 -1.93
C GLY A 12 35.42 47.07 -1.20
N LEU A 13 34.34 47.10 -1.99
CA LEU A 13 32.96 46.85 -1.59
C LEU A 13 32.47 45.55 -2.24
N GLN A 14 33.16 44.44 -1.96
CA GLN A 14 32.70 43.08 -2.29
C GLN A 14 32.94 42.21 -1.05
N SER A 15 31.95 42.08 -0.17
CA SER A 15 32.07 41.12 0.95
C SER A 15 30.76 40.77 1.68
N LYS A 16 29.69 41.57 1.62
CA LYS A 16 28.49 41.31 2.46
C LYS A 16 27.28 40.70 1.75
N THR A 17 27.26 40.64 0.42
CA THR A 17 26.13 40.09 -0.35
C THR A 17 26.24 38.59 -0.61
N GLU A 18 27.44 38.03 -0.75
CA GLU A 18 27.64 36.59 -1.03
C GLU A 18 27.28 35.68 0.15
N THR A 19 27.46 36.14 1.40
CA THR A 19 27.18 35.34 2.61
C THR A 19 25.69 35.09 2.84
N ARG A 20 24.81 36.02 2.45
CA ARG A 20 23.34 35.85 2.56
C ARG A 20 22.76 34.88 1.51
N LEU A 21 23.38 34.80 0.34
CA LEU A 21 22.99 33.86 -0.72
C LEU A 21 23.46 32.43 -0.45
N GLY A 22 24.68 32.26 0.10
CA GLY A 22 25.20 30.94 0.47
C GLY A 22 24.37 30.21 1.52
N ASN A 23 23.83 30.94 2.52
CA ASN A 23 23.02 30.34 3.58
C ASN A 23 21.63 29.88 3.09
N ARG A 24 21.03 30.60 2.14
CA ARG A 24 19.76 30.20 1.50
C ARG A 24 19.95 28.98 0.61
N GLY A 25 21.04 28.94 -0.18
CA GLY A 25 21.37 27.80 -1.03
C GLY A 25 21.70 26.52 -0.24
N ALA A 26 22.42 26.66 0.88
CA ALA A 26 22.73 25.54 1.77
C ALA A 26 21.48 24.99 2.47
N PHE A 27 20.59 25.87 2.95
CA PHE A 27 19.34 25.47 3.59
C PHE A 27 18.38 24.78 2.60
N LEU A 28 18.22 25.33 1.39
CA LEU A 28 17.41 24.71 0.33
C LEU A 28 17.99 23.37 -0.12
N ASN A 29 19.32 23.23 -0.19
CA ASN A 29 19.96 21.94 -0.46
C ASN A 29 19.80 20.95 0.69
N LEU A 30 19.82 21.41 1.95
CA LEU A 30 19.61 20.56 3.13
C LEU A 30 18.15 20.07 3.20
N LEU A 31 17.18 20.94 2.94
CA LEU A 31 15.75 20.59 2.81
C LEU A 31 15.53 19.62 1.64
N SER A 32 16.15 19.90 0.49
CA SER A 32 16.08 19.01 -0.67
C SER A 32 16.72 17.64 -0.41
N ARG A 33 17.80 17.58 0.37
CA ARG A 33 18.45 16.33 0.81
C ARG A 33 17.61 15.57 1.84
N HIS A 34 16.90 16.27 2.72
CA HIS A 34 15.96 15.66 3.67
C HIS A 34 14.71 15.10 2.96
N ILE A 35 14.14 15.85 2.01
CA ILE A 35 13.02 15.40 1.18
C ILE A 35 13.45 14.22 0.29
N ARG A 36 14.65 14.27 -0.32
CA ARG A 36 15.17 13.16 -1.14
C ARG A 36 15.53 11.90 -0.35
N ARG A 37 15.94 12.01 0.93
CA ARG A 37 16.22 10.83 1.79
C ARG A 37 14.99 10.31 2.56
N GLY A 38 13.97 11.13 2.78
CA GLY A 38 12.74 10.79 3.50
C GLY A 38 11.56 10.33 2.61
N GLY A 39 11.57 10.68 1.32
CA GLY A 39 10.45 10.39 0.40
C GLY A 39 10.10 8.91 0.25
N MET A 40 11.09 8.01 0.37
CA MET A 40 10.88 6.56 0.26
C MET A 40 10.12 5.94 1.45
N LYS A 41 10.10 6.59 2.63
CA LYS A 41 9.37 6.07 3.81
C LYS A 41 7.95 6.60 3.90
N LEU A 42 7.69 7.79 3.36
CA LEU A 42 6.35 8.39 3.36
C LEU A 42 5.44 7.74 2.32
N PHE A 43 6.01 7.24 1.23
CA PHE A 43 5.24 6.69 0.12
C PHE A 43 4.37 5.48 0.49
N PRO A 44 4.86 4.44 1.20
CA PRO A 44 3.99 3.35 1.66
C PRO A 44 2.84 3.84 2.55
N LEU A 45 3.08 4.85 3.40
CA LEU A 45 2.04 5.43 4.25
C LEU A 45 0.96 6.15 3.42
N ILE A 46 1.36 6.87 2.37
CA ILE A 46 0.44 7.49 1.42
C ILE A 46 -0.41 6.41 0.73
N LEU A 47 0.21 5.34 0.23
CA LEU A 47 -0.53 4.24 -0.41
C LEU A 47 -1.52 3.57 0.54
N ILE A 48 -1.11 3.24 1.76
CA ILE A 48 -2.01 2.65 2.77
C ILE A 48 -3.17 3.59 3.05
N SER A 49 -2.91 4.90 3.18
CA SER A 49 -3.94 5.90 3.44
C SER A 49 -4.94 6.00 2.29
N LEU A 50 -4.47 5.97 1.03
CA LEU A 50 -5.32 5.98 -0.15
C LEU A 50 -6.18 4.72 -0.23
N VAL A 51 -5.59 3.54 -0.02
CA VAL A 51 -6.34 2.27 0.02
C VAL A 51 -7.42 2.30 1.09
N ALA A 52 -7.08 2.70 2.31
CA ALA A 52 -8.05 2.81 3.39
C ALA A 52 -9.19 3.78 3.07
N LEU A 53 -8.88 4.94 2.47
CA LEU A 53 -9.89 5.94 2.11
C LEU A 53 -10.82 5.45 0.98
N CYS A 54 -10.27 4.79 -0.04
CA CYS A 54 -11.04 4.25 -1.16
C CYS A 54 -12.00 3.13 -0.74
N TYR A 55 -11.56 2.27 0.20
CA TYR A 55 -12.33 1.11 0.64
C TYR A 55 -13.06 1.31 1.97
N ARG A 56 -13.04 2.51 2.57
CA ARG A 56 -13.71 2.75 3.87
C ARG A 56 -15.19 2.39 3.87
N ASN A 57 -15.86 2.61 2.74
CA ASN A 57 -17.31 2.37 2.60
C ASN A 57 -17.63 0.88 2.45
N SER A 58 -16.67 0.02 2.07
CA SER A 58 -16.91 -1.42 1.96
C SER A 58 -16.81 -2.13 3.30
N LEU A 59 -16.19 -1.53 4.32
CA LEU A 59 -15.95 -2.17 5.61
C LEU A 59 -17.22 -2.55 6.37
N THR A 60 -18.31 -1.80 6.19
CA THR A 60 -19.60 -2.02 6.87
C THR A 60 -20.64 -2.70 5.98
N GLY A 61 -20.23 -3.22 4.83
CA GLY A 61 -21.13 -3.94 3.92
C GLY A 61 -21.30 -5.41 4.31
N ASP A 62 -22.46 -5.97 4.00
CA ASP A 62 -22.76 -7.39 4.21
C ASP A 62 -22.10 -8.30 3.17
N LEU A 63 -22.04 -9.60 3.44
CA LEU A 63 -21.71 -10.61 2.43
C LEU A 63 -22.84 -10.69 1.41
N VAL A 64 -22.54 -10.40 0.15
CA VAL A 64 -23.53 -10.33 -0.93
C VAL A 64 -23.04 -11.07 -2.18
N PHE A 65 -23.98 -11.47 -3.05
CA PHE A 65 -23.68 -12.16 -4.31
C PHE A 65 -22.77 -13.38 -4.10
N ASP A 66 -21.61 -13.39 -4.75
CA ASP A 66 -20.62 -14.47 -4.75
C ASP A 66 -20.05 -14.72 -3.35
N ASP A 67 -20.03 -13.73 -2.46
CA ASP A 67 -19.55 -13.92 -1.08
C ASP A 67 -20.39 -14.96 -0.34
N LEU A 68 -21.70 -15.00 -0.60
CA LEU A 68 -22.59 -15.97 0.03
C LEU A 68 -22.18 -17.39 -0.35
N VAL A 69 -21.96 -17.66 -1.64
CA VAL A 69 -21.58 -18.99 -2.09
C VAL A 69 -20.14 -19.33 -1.67
N ALA A 70 -19.21 -18.38 -1.80
CA ALA A 70 -17.79 -18.59 -1.52
C ALA A 70 -17.46 -18.71 -0.02
N ILE A 71 -18.24 -18.08 0.86
CA ILE A 71 -17.96 -17.99 2.30
C ILE A 71 -19.07 -18.67 3.14
N ARG A 72 -20.31 -18.22 2.96
CA ARG A 72 -21.44 -18.68 3.79
C ARG A 72 -21.86 -20.11 3.46
N ASP A 73 -21.86 -20.51 2.20
CA ASP A 73 -22.34 -21.84 1.80
C ASP A 73 -21.18 -22.83 1.55
N ASN A 74 -19.96 -22.32 1.37
CA ASN A 74 -18.79 -23.15 1.13
C ASN A 74 -18.39 -23.95 2.38
N ARG A 75 -18.55 -25.27 2.29
CA ARG A 75 -18.23 -26.22 3.37
C ARG A 75 -16.73 -26.36 3.63
N ASP A 76 -15.87 -25.99 2.70
CA ASP A 76 -14.42 -26.13 2.86
C ASP A 76 -13.84 -25.18 3.91
N LEU A 77 -14.56 -24.11 4.26
CA LEU A 77 -14.19 -23.18 5.33
C LEU A 77 -14.48 -23.75 6.72
N ARG A 78 -15.28 -24.82 6.83
CA ARG A 78 -15.71 -25.37 8.12
C ARG A 78 -14.59 -26.19 8.76
N PRO A 79 -14.39 -26.10 10.08
CA PRO A 79 -13.29 -26.79 10.76
C PRO A 79 -13.38 -28.31 10.67
N GLN A 80 -14.59 -28.86 10.50
CA GLN A 80 -14.84 -30.30 10.35
C GLN A 80 -14.41 -30.84 8.97
N THR A 81 -14.31 -29.97 7.96
CA THR A 81 -13.96 -30.39 6.60
C THR A 81 -12.44 -30.58 6.48
N PRO A 82 -11.92 -31.71 5.94
CA PRO A 82 -10.48 -31.93 5.80
C PRO A 82 -9.80 -30.83 4.98
N LEU A 83 -8.61 -30.38 5.40
CA LEU A 83 -7.87 -29.32 4.69
C LEU A 83 -7.46 -29.74 3.27
N ALA A 84 -7.28 -31.04 3.04
CA ALA A 84 -6.98 -31.60 1.71
C ALA A 84 -8.07 -31.29 0.66
N ASN A 85 -9.32 -31.02 1.08
CA ASN A 85 -10.41 -30.69 0.18
C ASN A 85 -10.17 -29.38 -0.56
N LEU A 86 -9.45 -28.43 0.05
CA LEU A 86 -9.13 -27.14 -0.57
C LEU A 86 -8.33 -27.32 -1.88
N PHE A 87 -7.59 -28.43 -2.01
CA PHE A 87 -6.80 -28.76 -3.20
C PHE A 87 -7.52 -29.69 -4.19
N ARG A 88 -8.74 -30.14 -3.85
CA ARG A 88 -9.54 -31.07 -4.67
C ARG A 88 -10.86 -30.46 -5.15
N ASN A 89 -11.30 -29.38 -4.51
CA ASN A 89 -12.51 -28.66 -4.82
C ASN A 89 -12.21 -27.38 -5.59
N ASP A 90 -13.20 -26.87 -6.29
CA ASP A 90 -13.18 -25.53 -6.87
C ASP A 90 -13.40 -24.45 -5.79
N PHE A 91 -13.37 -23.20 -6.22
CA PHE A 91 -13.52 -22.02 -5.37
C PHE A 91 -14.81 -22.02 -4.54
N TRP A 92 -15.85 -22.71 -5.02
CA TRP A 92 -17.18 -22.74 -4.41
C TRP A 92 -17.38 -23.95 -3.49
N GLY A 93 -16.38 -24.82 -3.35
CA GLY A 93 -16.44 -26.03 -2.53
C GLY A 93 -17.02 -27.25 -3.25
N THR A 94 -17.09 -27.23 -4.59
CA THR A 94 -17.52 -28.37 -5.39
C THR A 94 -16.31 -29.17 -5.86
N PRO A 95 -16.27 -30.51 -5.71
CA PRO A 95 -15.16 -31.33 -6.21
C PRO A 95 -14.89 -31.10 -7.69
N LEU A 96 -13.63 -30.83 -8.05
CA LEU A 96 -13.21 -30.49 -9.42
C LEU A 96 -13.54 -31.60 -10.44
N ALA A 97 -13.65 -32.84 -9.99
CA ALA A 97 -14.00 -33.98 -10.84
C ALA A 97 -15.49 -34.01 -11.25
N LYS A 98 -16.37 -33.27 -10.56
CA LYS A 98 -17.80 -33.23 -10.90
C LYS A 98 -18.07 -32.35 -12.12
N GLU A 99 -19.04 -32.74 -12.95
CA GLU A 99 -19.50 -31.97 -14.11
C GLU A 99 -20.05 -30.59 -13.71
N GLN A 100 -20.71 -30.50 -12.56
CA GLN A 100 -21.30 -29.27 -12.04
C GLN A 100 -20.27 -28.31 -11.43
N SER A 101 -19.00 -28.72 -11.34
CA SER A 101 -17.94 -27.84 -10.86
C SER A 101 -17.70 -26.71 -11.85
N HIS A 102 -17.49 -25.51 -11.32
CA HIS A 102 -17.17 -24.33 -12.11
C HIS A 102 -15.70 -24.32 -12.59
N LYS A 103 -14.94 -25.37 -12.19
CA LYS A 103 -13.51 -25.60 -12.49
C LYS A 103 -12.57 -24.44 -12.08
N SER A 104 -13.05 -23.54 -11.23
CA SER A 104 -12.29 -22.39 -10.73
C SER A 104 -11.34 -22.82 -9.61
N TYR A 105 -10.09 -23.11 -9.95
CA TYR A 105 -9.11 -23.57 -8.95
C TYR A 105 -8.42 -22.41 -8.21
N ARG A 106 -8.75 -22.21 -6.93
CA ARG A 106 -8.24 -21.09 -6.09
C ARG A 106 -7.97 -21.51 -4.63
N PRO A 107 -7.14 -22.53 -4.39
CA PRO A 107 -6.96 -23.15 -3.06
C PRO A 107 -6.47 -22.15 -2.00
N LEU A 108 -5.58 -21.22 -2.36
CA LEU A 108 -5.03 -20.24 -1.43
C LEU A 108 -6.05 -19.18 -1.00
N THR A 109 -6.97 -18.80 -1.89
CA THR A 109 -8.08 -17.88 -1.56
C THR A 109 -9.09 -18.56 -0.65
N VAL A 110 -9.44 -19.82 -0.92
CA VAL A 110 -10.33 -20.59 -0.03
C VAL A 110 -9.66 -20.82 1.32
N LEU A 111 -8.33 -21.02 1.35
CA LEU A 111 -7.55 -21.11 2.59
C LEU A 111 -7.61 -19.81 3.39
N SER A 112 -7.43 -18.63 2.75
CA SER A 112 -7.53 -17.36 3.47
C SER A 112 -8.93 -17.13 4.03
N PHE A 113 -9.99 -17.51 3.30
CA PHE A 113 -11.36 -17.45 3.81
C PHE A 113 -11.61 -18.42 4.96
N ARG A 114 -11.01 -19.61 4.94
CA ARG A 114 -11.09 -20.59 6.04
C ARG A 114 -10.41 -20.07 7.30
N LEU A 115 -9.24 -19.45 7.16
CA LEU A 115 -8.54 -18.82 8.29
C LEU A 115 -9.35 -17.65 8.84
N ASN A 116 -9.96 -16.83 7.97
CA ASN A 116 -10.86 -15.77 8.42
C ASN A 116 -12.08 -16.31 9.15
N TYR A 117 -12.69 -17.38 8.64
CA TYR A 117 -13.83 -18.03 9.28
C TYR A 117 -13.46 -18.55 10.68
N ALA A 118 -12.24 -19.06 10.86
CA ALA A 118 -11.78 -19.52 12.17
C ALA A 118 -11.72 -18.41 13.23
N VAL A 119 -11.47 -17.15 12.81
CA VAL A 119 -11.35 -15.99 13.72
C VAL A 119 -12.68 -15.22 13.86
N HIS A 120 -13.35 -14.95 12.74
CA HIS A 120 -14.51 -14.04 12.67
C HIS A 120 -15.81 -14.74 12.23
N GLN A 121 -15.79 -16.04 11.95
CA GLN A 121 -16.96 -16.80 11.49
C GLN A 121 -17.59 -16.16 10.24
N LEU A 122 -18.87 -15.79 10.26
CA LEU A 122 -19.56 -15.15 9.12
C LEU A 122 -19.66 -13.62 9.27
N GLU A 123 -18.91 -13.03 10.18
CA GLU A 123 -18.89 -11.58 10.37
C GLU A 123 -18.17 -10.90 9.17
N PRO A 124 -18.86 -10.06 8.37
CA PRO A 124 -18.30 -9.52 7.12
C PRO A 124 -17.10 -8.59 7.29
N PHE A 125 -17.06 -7.79 8.37
CA PHE A 125 -16.02 -6.79 8.60
C PHE A 125 -14.63 -7.42 8.62
N GLY A 126 -14.46 -8.60 9.25
CA GLY A 126 -13.21 -9.34 9.25
C GLY A 126 -12.71 -9.71 7.84
N TYR A 127 -13.61 -10.08 6.93
CA TYR A 127 -13.28 -10.36 5.53
C TYR A 127 -12.85 -9.11 4.78
N HIS A 128 -13.59 -8.01 4.94
CA HIS A 128 -13.28 -6.74 4.29
C HIS A 128 -11.95 -6.16 4.76
N VAL A 129 -11.67 -6.21 6.07
CA VAL A 129 -10.39 -5.76 6.63
C VAL A 129 -9.23 -6.54 6.03
N VAL A 130 -9.31 -7.88 5.98
CA VAL A 130 -8.24 -8.71 5.39
C VAL A 130 -8.06 -8.39 3.90
N ASN A 131 -9.14 -8.22 3.14
CA ASN A 131 -9.05 -7.85 1.72
C ASN A 131 -8.37 -6.48 1.52
N VAL A 132 -8.71 -5.48 2.35
CA VAL A 132 -8.09 -4.15 2.30
C VAL A 132 -6.60 -4.22 2.66
N LEU A 133 -6.21 -5.00 3.67
CA LEU A 133 -4.81 -5.22 4.04
C LEU A 133 -4.02 -5.90 2.92
N LEU A 134 -4.57 -6.97 2.33
CA LEU A 134 -3.95 -7.66 1.20
C LEU A 134 -3.80 -6.74 -0.01
N HIS A 135 -4.80 -5.91 -0.31
CA HIS A 135 -4.73 -4.92 -1.38
C HIS A 135 -3.63 -3.89 -1.10
N ALA A 136 -3.54 -3.36 0.12
CA ALA A 136 -2.45 -2.46 0.51
C ALA A 136 -1.07 -3.11 0.36
N CYS A 137 -0.92 -4.38 0.75
CA CYS A 137 0.32 -5.14 0.55
C CYS A 137 0.68 -5.24 -0.93
N VAL A 138 -0.27 -5.59 -1.80
CA VAL A 138 -0.03 -5.68 -3.25
C VAL A 138 0.35 -4.31 -3.84
N CYS A 139 -0.32 -3.23 -3.45
CA CYS A 139 0.04 -1.87 -3.90
C CYS A 139 1.47 -1.49 -3.51
N ILE A 140 1.91 -1.83 -2.29
CA ILE A 140 3.27 -1.56 -1.83
C ILE A 140 4.28 -2.43 -2.60
N LEU A 141 3.97 -3.72 -2.80
CA LEU A 141 4.86 -4.64 -3.52
C LEU A 141 5.02 -4.25 -5.00
N PHE A 142 3.94 -3.83 -5.65
CA PHE A 142 3.97 -3.43 -7.05
C PHE A 142 4.80 -2.15 -7.28
N TYR A 143 4.80 -1.23 -6.31
CA TYR A 143 5.54 0.02 -6.44
C TYR A 143 7.05 -0.14 -6.15
N LYS A 144 7.43 -1.15 -5.36
CA LYS A 144 8.83 -1.40 -5.00
C LYS A 144 9.60 -2.07 -6.13
#